data_AF-A0AAD5C6Y0-F1
#
_entry.id   AF-A0AAD5C6Y0-F1
#
_cell.length_a   1.000
_cell.length_b   1.000
_cell.length_c   1.000
_cell.angle_alpha   90.00
_cell.angle_beta   90.00
_cell.angle_gamma   90.00
#
_symmetry.space_group_name_H-M   'P 1'
#
loop_
_entity.id
_entity.type
_entity.pdbx_description
1 polymer ?
#
loop_
_entity_poly.entity_id
_entity_poly.type
_entity_poly.pdbx_seq_one_letter_code
_entity_poly.pdbx_strand_id
1 'polypeptide(L)' 'MCIRIIGASNRRYARIGDVIVAVIKDVVPNMPLERSEVVRAVIVRTYKELKRDNGMILKYHNMYINM' A
#
# COMPACT_ATOMS: atom_id res chain seq x y z
N MET A 1 -7.48 -2.90 -4.49
CA MET A 1 -8.34 -1.71 -4.72
C MET A 1 -8.12 -0.80 -3.53
N CYS A 2 -7.78 0.47 -3.74
CA CYS A 2 -7.43 1.39 -2.65
C CYS A 2 -8.56 2.41 -2.48
N ILE A 3 -9.07 2.55 -1.26
CA ILE A 3 -10.21 3.41 -0.98
C ILE A 3 -9.74 4.80 -0.56
N ARG A 4 -8.80 4.87 0.40
CA ARG A 4 -8.41 6.14 1.01
C ARG A 4 -7.02 6.06 1.67
N ILE A 5 -6.33 7.18 1.70
CA ILE A 5 -5.09 7.37 2.48
C ILE A 5 -5.48 7.95 3.84
N ILE A 6 -5.08 7.30 4.93
CA ILE A 6 -5.38 7.78 6.29
C ILE A 6 -4.45 8.95 6.63
N GLY A 7 -4.99 9.97 7.29
CA GLY A 7 -4.20 11.09 7.80
C GLY A 7 -3.92 12.20 6.76
N ALA A 8 -4.49 12.11 5.56
CA ALA A 8 -4.38 13.18 4.57
C ALA A 8 -5.75 13.59 4.03
N SER A 9 -6.08 14.87 4.17
CA SER A 9 -7.36 15.43 3.71
C SER A 9 -7.42 15.59 2.18
N ASN A 10 -6.26 15.69 1.51
CA ASN A 10 -6.18 16.00 0.07
C ASN A 10 -5.01 15.33 -0.69
N ARG A 11 -4.42 14.25 -0.17
CA ARG A 11 -3.41 13.52 -0.95
C ARG A 11 -4.08 12.65 -2.01
N ARG A 12 -3.70 12.89 -3.28
CA ARG A 12 -4.06 12.03 -4.42
C ARG A 12 -3.22 10.76 -4.52
N TYR A 13 -2.02 10.76 -3.93
CA TYR A 13 -1.08 9.64 -4.04
C TYR A 13 -0.45 9.31 -2.69
N ALA A 14 -0.37 8.00 -2.42
CA ALA A 14 0.33 7.46 -1.27
C ALA A 14 1.79 7.17 -1.61
N ARG A 15 2.68 7.31 -0.63
CA ARG A 15 4.10 6.93 -0.73
C ARG A 15 4.39 5.75 0.20
N ILE A 16 5.61 5.23 0.10
CA ILE A 16 6.12 4.22 1.03
C ILE A 16 6.02 4.77 2.46
N GLY A 17 5.46 3.98 3.38
CA GLY A 17 5.20 4.34 4.77
C GLY A 17 3.81 4.92 5.04
N ASP A 18 3.04 5.30 4.01
CA ASP A 18 1.67 5.78 4.22
C ASP A 18 0.73 4.61 4.56
N VAL A 19 -0.21 4.87 5.48
CA VAL A 19 -1.29 3.93 5.85
C VAL A 19 -2.48 4.16 4.93
N ILE A 20 -2.94 3.10 4.29
CA ILE A 20 -4.09 3.11 3.39
C ILE A 20 -5.20 2.20 3.90
N VAL A 21 -6.43 2.51 3.49
CA VAL A 21 -7.59 1.63 3.61
C VAL A 21 -7.82 0.98 2.25
N ALA A 22 -7.84 -0.35 2.22
CA ALA A 22 -8.00 -1.15 1.01
C ALA A 22 -9.08 -2.21 1.19
N VAL A 23 -9.67 -2.64 0.08
CA VAL A 23 -10.60 -3.78 0.04
C VAL A 23 -9.86 -5.02 -0.43
N ILE A 24 -10.03 -6.12 0.29
CA ILE A 24 -9.50 -7.43 -0.09
C ILE A 24 -10.25 -7.94 -1.32
N LYS A 25 -9.51 -8.22 -2.39
CA LYS A 25 -10.06 -8.82 -3.63
C LYS A 25 -10.11 -10.34 -3.56
N ASP A 26 -9.01 -10.93 -3.11
CA ASP A 26 -8.86 -12.38 -3.01
C ASP A 26 -8.20 -12.74 -1.69
N VAL A 27 -8.61 -13.88 -1.17
CA VAL A 27 -8.16 -14.42 0.11
C VAL A 27 -7.59 -15.81 -0.12
N VAL A 28 -6.52 -16.13 0.59
CA VAL A 28 -5.99 -17.49 0.66
C VAL A 28 -6.88 -18.31 1.60
N PRO A 29 -7.37 -19.50 1.19
CA PRO A 29 -8.18 -20.34 2.07
C PRO A 29 -7.43 -20.66 3.37
N ASN A 30 -8.16 -20.74 4.49
CA ASN A 30 -7.66 -20.89 5.87
C ASN A 30 -7.07 -19.63 6.53
N MET A 31 -7.20 -18.45 5.92
CA MET A 31 -7.03 -17.20 6.66
C MET A 31 -8.34 -16.74 7.29
N PRO A 32 -8.30 -16.04 8.44
CA PRO A 32 -9.48 -15.46 9.10
C PRO A 32 -10.04 -14.22 8.37
N LEU A 33 -9.62 -13.97 7.13
CA LEU A 33 -9.98 -12.78 6.36
C LEU A 33 -11.12 -13.10 5.40
N GLU A 34 -12.01 -12.14 5.17
CA GLU A 34 -13.11 -12.29 4.22
C GLU A 34 -12.87 -11.52 2.91
N ARG A 35 -13.40 -12.05 1.80
CA ARG A 35 -13.45 -11.29 0.54
C ARG A 35 -14.32 -10.06 0.73
N SER A 36 -13.89 -8.93 0.18
CA SER A 36 -14.55 -7.62 0.34
C SER A 36 -14.44 -6.99 1.73
N GLU A 37 -13.68 -7.57 2.66
CA GLU A 37 -13.38 -6.93 3.93
C GLU A 37 -12.49 -5.70 3.72
N VAL A 38 -12.73 -4.66 4.54
CA VAL A 38 -11.98 -3.40 4.51
C VAL A 38 -10.88 -3.45 5.55
N VAL A 39 -9.63 -3.44 5.09
CA VAL A 39 -8.45 -3.53 5.96
C VAL A 39 -7.57 -2.28 5.87
N ARG A 40 -6.85 -2.03 6.96
CA ARG A 40 -5.78 -1.03 7.00
C ARG A 40 -4.48 -1.71 6.64
N ALA A 41 -3.69 -1.10 5.77
CA ALA A 41 -2.43 -1.65 5.33
C ALA A 41 -1.39 -0.54 5.19
N VAL A 42 -0.11 -0.89 5.29
CA VAL A 42 1.04 -0.01 5.08
C VAL A 42 1.69 -0.32 3.75
N ILE A 43 2.01 0.73 2.99
CA ILE A 43 2.75 0.59 1.73
C ILE A 43 4.24 0.39 2.04
N VAL A 44 4.79 -0.76 1.66
CA VAL A 44 6.22 -1.07 1.88
C VAL A 44 7.03 -0.85 0.61
N ARG A 45 6.48 -1.16 -0.55
CA ARG A 45 7.16 -1.04 -1.85
C ARG A 45 6.23 -0.46 -2.91
N THR A 46 6.78 0.39 -3.76
CA THR A 46 6.05 1.00 -4.89
C THR A 46 6.86 0.85 -6.18
N TYR A 47 6.15 0.74 -7.31
CA TYR A 47 6.77 0.81 -8.65
C TYR A 47 7.45 2.15 -8.92
N LYS A 48 6.94 3.21 -8.30
CA LYS A 48 7.50 4.54 -8.43
C LYS A 48 8.88 4.57 -7.80
N GLU A 49 9.82 5.17 -8.52
CA GLU A 49 11.19 5.38 -8.09
C GLU A 49 11.23 6.17 -6.77
N LEU A 50 11.90 5.59 -5.77
CA LEU A 50 12.21 6.25 -4.52
C LEU A 50 13.61 6.84 -4.64
N LYS A 51 13.68 8.18 -4.65
CA LYS A 51 14.94 8.92 -4.53
C LYS A 51 15.31 9.03 -3.07
N ARG A 52 16.51 8.58 -2.71
CA ARG A 52 17.11 8.79 -1.40
C ARG A 52 18.03 10.01 -1.42
N ASP A 53 18.26 10.57 -0.24
CA ASP A 53 19.07 11.78 -0.05
C ASP A 53 20.53 11.61 -0.49
N ASN A 54 21.01 10.36 -0.55
CA ASN A 54 22.34 10.00 -1.05
C ASN A 54 22.42 9.89 -2.59
N GLY A 55 21.38 10.31 -3.32
CA GLY A 55 21.34 10.28 -4.80
C GLY A 55 20.99 8.92 -5.41
N MET A 56 20.84 7.86 -4.60
CA MET A 56 20.45 6.55 -5.10
C MET A 56 18.95 6.50 -5.44
N ILE A 57 18.63 5.83 -6.54
CA ILE A 57 17.25 5.58 -6.98
C ILE A 57 16.92 4.10 -6.77
N LEU A 58 15.89 3.82 -5.99
CA LEU A 58 15.37 2.48 -5.81
C LEU A 58 14.07 2.33 -6.61
N LYS A 59 14.03 1.30 -7.46
CA LYS A 59 12.83 0.94 -8.22
C LYS A 59 12.47 -0.50 -7.93
N TYR A 60 11.28 -0.72 -7.40
CA TYR A 60 10.77 -2.06 -7.19
C TYR A 60 10.01 -2.54 -8.41
N HIS A 61 10.27 -3.78 -8.83
CA HIS A 61 9.51 -4.40 -9.90
C HIS A 61 8.10 -4.80 -9.47
N ASN A 62 7.81 -4.88 -8.17
CA ASN A 62 6.49 -5.22 -7.65
C ASN A 62 6.09 -4.28 -6.51
N MET A 63 4.80 -3.96 -6.47
CA MET A 63 4.19 -3.27 -5.32
C MET A 63 3.83 -4.29 -4.25
N TYR A 64 4.20 -3.98 -3.00
CA TYR A 64 3.89 -4.81 -1.85
C TYR A 64 3.29 -3.95 -0.75
N ILE A 65 2.14 -4.41 -0.23
CA ILE A 65 1.44 -3.83 0.90
C ILE A 65 1.45 -4.86 2.03
N ASN A 66 1.67 -4.38 3.25
CA ASN A 66 1.60 -5.20 4.46
C ASN A 66 0.30 -4.86 5.19
N MET A 67 -0.53 -5.86 5.44
CA MET A 67 -1.78 -5.75 6.19
C MET A 67 -1.51 -5.93 7.68
#